data_AF-I0YQG0-F1
#
_entry.id   AF-I0YQG0-F1
#
_cell.length_a   1.000
_cell.length_b   1.000
_cell.length_c   1.000
_cell.angle_alpha   90.00
_cell.angle_beta   90.00
_cell.angle_gamma   90.00
#
_symmetry.space_group_name_H-M   'P 1'
#
loop_
_entity.id
_entity.type
_entity.pdbx_description
1 polymer ?
#
loop_
_entity_poly.entity_id
_entity_poly.type
_entity_poly.pdbx_seq_one_letter_code
_entity_poly.pdbx_strand_id
1 'polypeptide(L)'
;MACLKGLNWLNDEVMNIYMGLLLDRDAERRRAGLVPTCHFFNSFFVNKLYKDAHAYSYKAVQRWTLPKKLNLQNQARALFTPFSILDVERVIVPVHLGNHWTCALIDLVAQEIVYFDSLGGREDKILRALRSYIADEYRDKRNAEVDTSEWPIRYPRDVPLQQNGCDCGVFALQFAEHLSRGAPMDFSQLDMPFFRAKIAADIMTGRIA
;
A
#
# COMPACT_ATOMS: atom_id res chain seq x y z
N MET A 1 18.73 5.64 4.79
CA MET A 1 19.00 7.07 4.60
C MET A 1 19.84 7.40 3.36
N ALA A 2 20.94 6.70 3.06
CA ALA A 2 21.77 7.02 1.88
C ALA A 2 21.02 6.92 0.53
N CYS A 3 20.09 5.98 0.40
CA CYS A 3 19.21 5.81 -0.77
C CYS A 3 18.23 6.97 -1.03
N LEU A 4 18.00 7.84 -0.03
CA LEU A 4 17.16 9.04 -0.21
C LEU A 4 17.94 10.23 -0.78
N LYS A 5 19.29 10.16 -0.81
CA LYS A 5 20.12 11.23 -1.37
C LYS A 5 20.13 11.20 -2.90
N GLY A 6 19.99 12.37 -3.51
CA GLY A 6 20.12 12.56 -4.96
C GLY A 6 19.18 11.63 -5.74
N LEU A 7 19.74 10.95 -6.73
CA LEU A 7 19.04 10.08 -7.68
C LEU A 7 19.18 8.58 -7.33
N ASN A 8 19.43 8.26 -6.06
CA ASN A 8 19.54 6.88 -5.63
C ASN A 8 18.16 6.19 -5.59
N TRP A 9 18.15 4.89 -5.87
CA TRP A 9 16.95 4.07 -5.77
C TRP A 9 16.59 3.82 -4.32
N LEU A 10 15.29 3.90 -4.01
CA LEU A 10 14.79 3.48 -2.70
C LEU A 10 14.84 1.96 -2.60
N ASN A 11 15.21 1.46 -1.42
CA ASN A 11 15.22 0.04 -1.11
C ASN A 11 14.02 -0.35 -0.23
N ASP A 12 13.83 -1.65 -0.03
CA ASP A 12 12.73 -2.19 0.78
C ASP A 12 12.67 -1.59 2.19
N GLU A 13 13.81 -1.33 2.83
CA GLU A 13 13.86 -0.75 4.18
C GLU A 13 13.19 0.62 4.24
N VAL A 14 13.52 1.53 3.31
CA VAL A 14 12.88 2.85 3.27
C VAL A 14 11.40 2.74 2.95
N MET A 15 11.03 1.90 1.99
CA MET A 15 9.62 1.69 1.63
C MET A 15 8.83 1.19 2.84
N ASN A 16 9.32 0.16 3.52
CA ASN A 16 8.64 -0.49 4.63
C ASN A 16 8.56 0.40 5.88
N ILE A 17 9.61 1.17 6.19
CA ILE A 17 9.56 2.14 7.28
C ILE A 17 8.50 3.19 6.98
N TYR A 18 8.49 3.78 5.79
CA TYR A 18 7.52 4.84 5.46
C TYR A 18 6.07 4.33 5.45
N MET A 19 5.83 3.11 4.96
CA MET A 19 4.51 2.46 5.06
C MET A 19 4.08 2.22 6.51
N GLY A 20 5.02 1.92 7.40
CA GLY A 20 4.77 1.86 8.84
C GLY A 20 4.37 3.23 9.43
N LEU A 21 5.04 4.31 9.02
CA LEU A 21 4.67 5.66 9.46
C LEU A 21 3.29 6.09 8.94
N LEU A 22 2.93 5.71 7.72
CA LEU A 22 1.59 5.93 7.18
C LEU A 22 0.53 5.19 8.00
N LEU A 23 0.83 3.96 8.45
CA LEU A 23 -0.03 3.17 9.32
C LEU A 23 -0.21 3.83 10.70
N ASP A 24 0.87 4.31 11.33
CA ASP A 24 0.78 5.00 12.61
C ASP A 24 -0.03 6.31 12.49
N ARG A 25 0.17 7.08 11.41
CA ARG A 25 -0.62 8.28 11.12
C ARG A 25 -2.09 7.94 10.86
N ASP A 26 -2.39 6.87 10.13
CA ASP A 26 -3.76 6.40 9.93
C ASP A 26 -4.43 6.02 11.25
N ALA A 27 -3.73 5.37 12.18
CA ALA A 27 -4.25 5.06 13.50
C ALA A 27 -4.59 6.34 14.32
N GLU A 28 -3.81 7.42 14.18
CA GLU A 28 -4.14 8.74 14.74
C GLU A 28 -5.39 9.34 14.08
N ARG A 29 -5.43 9.39 12.74
CA ARG A 29 -6.56 9.91 11.97
C ARG A 29 -7.86 9.17 12.29
N ARG A 30 -7.81 7.85 12.38
CA ARG A 30 -8.96 7.00 12.70
C ARG A 30 -9.51 7.29 14.09
N ARG A 31 -8.66 7.53 15.10
CA ARG A 31 -9.11 7.96 16.45
C ARG A 31 -9.81 9.32 16.43
N ALA A 32 -9.44 10.18 15.50
CA ALA A 32 -10.11 11.46 15.27
C ALA A 32 -11.37 11.34 14.38
N GLY A 33 -11.78 10.14 13.99
CA GLY A 33 -12.95 9.91 13.13
C GLY A 33 -12.74 10.32 11.67
N LEU A 34 -11.49 10.46 11.22
CA LEU A 34 -11.17 10.86 9.85
C LEU A 34 -11.12 9.64 8.92
N VAL A 35 -11.58 9.88 7.69
CA VAL A 35 -11.59 8.92 6.57
C VAL A 35 -10.65 9.40 5.44
N PRO A 36 -10.26 8.53 4.49
CA PRO A 36 -10.47 7.09 4.49
C PRO A 36 -9.64 6.40 5.59
N THR A 37 -10.14 5.27 6.07
CA THR A 37 -9.37 4.41 6.98
C THR A 37 -8.57 3.40 6.17
N CYS A 38 -7.30 3.17 6.55
CA CYS A 38 -6.38 2.41 5.71
C CYS A 38 -5.67 1.23 6.42
N HIS A 39 -5.24 0.26 5.62
CA HIS A 39 -4.16 -0.68 5.95
C HIS A 39 -3.03 -0.54 4.96
N PHE A 40 -1.79 -0.78 5.41
CA PHE A 40 -0.59 -0.73 4.58
C PHE A 40 0.17 -2.05 4.73
N PHE A 41 0.33 -2.78 3.63
CA PHE A 41 1.22 -3.93 3.61
C PHE A 41 2.67 -3.48 3.41
N ASN A 42 3.62 -4.34 3.81
CA ASN A 42 5.02 -4.18 3.46
C ASN A 42 5.30 -4.72 2.05
N SER A 43 6.48 -4.41 1.51
CA SER A 43 6.91 -4.77 0.15
C SER A 43 7.00 -6.27 -0.12
N PHE A 44 7.09 -7.08 0.93
CA PHE A 44 7.22 -8.53 0.81
C PHE A 44 5.88 -9.25 0.64
N PHE A 45 4.75 -8.57 0.86
CA PHE A 45 3.43 -9.19 0.81
C PHE A 45 3.14 -9.81 -0.57
N VAL A 46 3.29 -9.05 -1.65
CA VAL A 46 3.04 -9.55 -3.02
C VAL A 46 4.05 -10.62 -3.43
N ASN A 47 5.29 -10.54 -2.91
CA ASN A 47 6.28 -11.58 -3.14
C ASN A 47 5.76 -12.93 -2.62
N LYS A 48 5.29 -12.97 -1.37
CA LYS A 48 4.75 -14.18 -0.76
C LYS A 48 3.40 -14.62 -1.31
N LEU A 49 2.54 -13.67 -1.68
CA LEU A 49 1.22 -13.96 -2.22
C LEU A 49 1.30 -14.59 -3.61
N TYR A 50 2.25 -14.16 -4.44
CA TYR A 50 2.29 -14.54 -5.86
C TYR A 50 3.70 -14.75 -6.42
N LYS A 51 4.63 -13.80 -6.25
CA LYS A 51 5.87 -13.80 -7.06
C LYS A 51 6.84 -14.92 -6.73
N ASP A 52 7.02 -15.29 -5.46
CA ASP A 52 7.99 -16.32 -5.05
C ASP A 52 7.68 -17.67 -5.71
N ALA A 53 6.40 -18.05 -5.74
CA ALA A 53 5.93 -19.29 -6.34
C ALA A 53 5.49 -19.14 -7.80
N HIS A 54 5.46 -17.91 -8.33
CA HIS A 54 4.83 -17.56 -9.60
C HIS A 54 3.37 -18.08 -9.71
N ALA A 55 2.70 -18.18 -8.56
CA ALA A 55 1.37 -18.75 -8.40
C ALA A 55 0.72 -18.15 -7.15
N TYR A 56 -0.59 -17.93 -7.21
CA TYR A 56 -1.36 -17.42 -6.07
C TYR A 56 -1.33 -18.39 -4.88
N SER A 57 -1.04 -17.88 -3.67
CA SER A 57 -1.02 -18.65 -2.43
C SER A 57 -1.51 -17.84 -1.23
N TYR A 58 -2.80 -17.95 -0.92
CA TYR A 58 -3.35 -17.39 0.32
C TYR A 58 -2.64 -17.91 1.57
N LYS A 59 -2.35 -19.23 1.61
CA LYS A 59 -1.70 -19.89 2.74
C LYS A 59 -0.36 -19.26 3.13
N ALA A 60 0.39 -18.72 2.16
CA ALA A 60 1.67 -18.05 2.41
C ALA A 60 1.51 -16.73 3.19
N VAL A 61 0.36 -16.08 3.08
CA VAL A 61 0.06 -14.78 3.72
C VAL A 61 -1.08 -14.81 4.73
N GLN A 62 -1.80 -15.93 4.88
CA GLN A 62 -2.97 -16.10 5.76
C GLN A 62 -2.74 -15.58 7.19
N ARG A 63 -1.51 -15.71 7.71
CA ARG A 63 -1.17 -15.32 9.08
C ARG A 63 -0.68 -13.87 9.20
N TRP A 64 -0.69 -13.07 8.14
CA TRP A 64 -0.14 -11.70 8.15
C TRP A 64 -1.08 -10.71 8.82
N THR A 65 -2.38 -10.96 8.75
CA THR A 65 -3.47 -10.11 9.25
C THR A 65 -4.16 -10.69 10.48
N LEU A 66 -3.49 -11.59 11.21
CA LEU A 66 -4.04 -12.09 12.48
C LEU A 66 -4.25 -10.91 13.44
N PRO A 67 -5.33 -10.88 14.24
CA PRO A 67 -5.61 -9.77 15.15
C PRO A 67 -4.41 -9.42 16.05
N LYS A 68 -3.69 -10.42 16.55
CA LYS A 68 -2.46 -10.20 17.34
C LYS A 68 -1.38 -9.42 16.57
N LYS A 69 -1.21 -9.66 15.27
CA LYS A 69 -0.24 -8.94 14.44
C LYS A 69 -0.69 -7.51 14.16
N LEU A 70 -1.97 -7.33 13.81
CA LEU A 70 -2.54 -5.99 13.58
C LEU A 70 -2.48 -5.12 14.85
N ASN A 71 -2.69 -5.73 16.03
CA ASN A 71 -2.55 -5.06 17.32
C ASN A 71 -1.10 -4.62 17.58
N LEU A 72 -0.11 -5.48 17.30
CA LEU A 72 1.31 -5.15 17.49
C LEU A 72 1.78 -4.03 16.56
N GLN A 73 1.14 -3.87 15.40
CA GLN A 73 1.43 -2.80 14.43
C GLN A 73 0.66 -1.50 14.72
N ASN A 74 0.16 -1.31 15.95
CA ASN A 74 -0.69 -0.18 16.35
C ASN A 74 -2.00 -0.01 15.55
N GLN A 75 -2.35 -0.92 14.64
CA GLN A 75 -3.42 -0.68 13.69
C GLN A 75 -4.83 -0.77 14.32
N ALA A 76 -4.98 -1.66 15.30
CA ALA A 76 -6.25 -1.87 16.00
C ALA A 76 -6.53 -0.87 17.13
N ARG A 77 -5.62 0.09 17.40
CA ARG A 77 -5.69 0.95 18.60
C ARG A 77 -6.87 1.93 18.64
N ALA A 78 -7.72 1.93 17.62
CA ALA A 78 -8.86 2.84 17.46
C ALA A 78 -10.19 2.14 17.14
N LEU A 79 -10.21 0.81 17.02
CA LEU A 79 -11.39 0.05 16.56
C LEU A 79 -11.79 -1.05 17.53
N PHE A 80 -12.97 -1.61 17.28
CA PHE A 80 -13.47 -2.80 17.94
C PHE A 80 -12.43 -3.93 17.85
N THR A 81 -12.31 -4.70 18.93
CA THR A 81 -11.52 -5.93 18.94
C THR A 81 -12.48 -7.11 18.89
N PRO A 82 -12.32 -8.07 17.96
CA PRO A 82 -11.20 -8.20 17.02
C PRO A 82 -11.31 -7.27 15.80
N PHE A 83 -10.19 -6.63 15.45
CA PHE A 83 -10.04 -5.83 14.23
C PHE A 83 -9.51 -6.70 13.08
N SER A 84 -10.03 -6.47 11.88
CA SER A 84 -9.60 -7.06 10.61
C SER A 84 -9.25 -5.97 9.60
N ILE A 85 -8.35 -6.25 8.66
CA ILE A 85 -8.10 -5.37 7.52
C ILE A 85 -9.34 -5.21 6.63
N LEU A 86 -10.36 -6.06 6.79
CA LEU A 86 -11.63 -5.94 6.07
C LEU A 86 -12.58 -4.90 6.71
N ASP A 87 -12.20 -4.30 7.85
CA ASP A 87 -12.96 -3.24 8.53
C ASP A 87 -12.50 -1.83 8.11
N VAL A 88 -11.48 -1.72 7.25
CA VAL A 88 -10.99 -0.43 6.73
C VAL A 88 -11.61 -0.14 5.36
N GLU A 89 -11.48 1.08 4.88
CA GLU A 89 -11.96 1.46 3.54
C GLU A 89 -10.95 1.11 2.44
N ARG A 90 -9.66 1.19 2.74
CA ARG A 90 -8.58 1.03 1.75
C ARG A 90 -7.44 0.16 2.23
N VAL A 91 -6.97 -0.77 1.40
CA VAL A 91 -5.74 -1.51 1.63
C VAL A 91 -4.72 -1.12 0.56
N ILE A 92 -3.57 -0.59 1.00
CA ILE A 92 -2.53 -0.05 0.13
C ILE A 92 -1.34 -1.01 0.17
N VAL A 93 -0.86 -1.38 -1.02
CA VAL A 93 0.15 -2.43 -1.21
C VAL A 93 1.30 -1.90 -2.07
N PRO A 94 2.52 -1.76 -1.52
CA PRO A 94 3.68 -1.45 -2.34
C PRO A 94 4.09 -2.70 -3.12
N VAL A 95 4.36 -2.55 -4.41
CA VAL A 95 4.70 -3.65 -5.31
C VAL A 95 6.08 -3.41 -5.92
N HIS A 96 7.03 -4.27 -5.55
CA HIS A 96 8.38 -4.26 -6.11
C HIS A 96 8.45 -5.18 -7.32
N LEU A 97 8.84 -4.69 -8.49
CA LEU A 97 8.99 -5.47 -9.73
C LEU A 97 10.46 -5.79 -10.06
N GLY A 98 11.32 -5.81 -9.05
CA GLY A 98 12.74 -6.15 -9.15
C GLY A 98 13.65 -4.92 -9.17
N ASN A 99 13.38 -3.98 -10.07
CA ASN A 99 14.07 -2.69 -10.14
C ASN A 99 13.12 -1.49 -10.23
N HIS A 100 11.82 -1.73 -10.04
CA HIS A 100 10.77 -0.74 -10.20
C HIS A 100 9.75 -0.85 -9.08
N TRP A 101 9.38 0.30 -8.52
CA TRP A 101 8.40 0.39 -7.45
C TRP A 101 7.08 0.94 -7.97
N THR A 102 5.99 0.30 -7.58
CA THR A 102 4.63 0.69 -7.92
C THR A 102 3.73 0.54 -6.69
N CYS A 103 2.49 1.03 -6.78
CA CYS A 103 1.54 0.98 -5.68
C CYS A 103 0.20 0.43 -6.16
N ALA A 104 -0.36 -0.56 -5.45
CA ALA A 104 -1.71 -1.03 -5.66
C ALA A 104 -2.62 -0.56 -4.52
N LEU A 105 -3.87 -0.28 -4.87
CA LEU A 105 -4.97 0.01 -3.96
C LEU A 105 -6.01 -1.09 -4.10
N ILE A 106 -6.46 -1.61 -2.98
CA ILE A 106 -7.72 -2.35 -2.86
C ILE A 106 -8.69 -1.40 -2.18
N ASP A 107 -9.68 -0.91 -2.92
CA ASP A 107 -10.74 -0.07 -2.35
C ASP A 107 -11.91 -0.98 -1.97
N LEU A 108 -12.12 -1.16 -0.66
CA LEU A 108 -13.14 -2.07 -0.13
C LEU A 108 -14.54 -1.44 -0.19
N VAL A 109 -14.63 -0.11 -0.29
CA VAL A 109 -15.89 0.63 -0.43
C VAL A 109 -16.35 0.61 -1.88
N ALA A 110 -15.47 0.98 -2.80
CA ALA A 110 -15.74 0.95 -4.23
C ALA A 110 -15.67 -0.45 -4.85
N GLN A 111 -15.20 -1.44 -4.08
CA GLN A 111 -15.06 -2.84 -4.49
C GLN A 111 -14.22 -2.99 -5.76
N GLU A 112 -13.04 -2.39 -5.77
CA GLU A 112 -12.16 -2.37 -6.94
C GLU A 112 -10.67 -2.48 -6.58
N ILE A 113 -9.87 -2.85 -7.57
CA ILE A 113 -8.42 -2.87 -7.49
C ILE A 113 -7.87 -1.80 -8.44
N VAL A 114 -7.06 -0.88 -7.93
CA VAL A 114 -6.49 0.21 -8.73
C VAL A 114 -4.97 0.13 -8.66
N TYR A 115 -4.30 0.29 -9.80
CA TYR A 115 -2.85 0.18 -9.90
C TYR A 115 -2.21 1.47 -10.39
N PHE A 116 -1.26 1.95 -9.60
CA PHE A 116 -0.54 3.19 -9.81
C PHE A 116 0.92 2.87 -10.16
N ASP A 117 1.30 3.26 -11.36
CA ASP A 117 2.64 3.10 -11.90
C ASP A 117 3.07 4.40 -12.59
N SER A 118 4.14 5.00 -12.08
CA SER A 118 4.72 6.24 -12.61
C SER A 118 5.37 6.08 -13.99
N LEU A 119 5.54 4.84 -14.49
CA LEU A 119 5.95 4.51 -15.86
C LEU A 119 4.79 4.00 -16.73
N GLY A 120 3.56 3.92 -16.21
CA GLY A 120 2.38 3.50 -16.98
C GLY A 120 2.30 2.00 -17.30
N GLY A 121 3.02 1.15 -16.54
CA GLY A 121 2.96 -0.30 -16.65
C GLY A 121 1.66 -0.92 -16.12
N ARG A 122 1.54 -2.23 -16.31
CA ARG A 122 0.36 -3.02 -15.95
C ARG A 122 0.75 -4.37 -15.38
N GLU A 123 0.06 -4.79 -14.32
CA GLU A 123 0.35 -6.04 -13.61
C GLU A 123 -0.90 -6.92 -13.40
N ASP A 124 -1.60 -7.30 -14.48
CA ASP A 124 -2.91 -7.97 -14.40
C ASP A 124 -2.91 -9.24 -13.52
N LYS A 125 -1.80 -10.00 -13.48
CA LYS A 125 -1.69 -11.24 -12.68
C LYS A 125 -1.59 -10.95 -11.19
N ILE A 126 -0.79 -9.94 -10.81
CA ILE A 126 -0.66 -9.50 -9.41
C ILE A 126 -1.99 -8.94 -8.91
N LEU A 127 -2.66 -8.11 -9.72
CA LEU A 127 -3.92 -7.50 -9.32
C LEU A 127 -5.06 -8.53 -9.20
N ARG A 128 -5.09 -9.54 -10.08
CA ARG A 128 -5.99 -10.69 -9.91
C ARG A 128 -5.69 -11.47 -8.63
N ALA A 129 -4.41 -11.66 -8.28
CA ALA A 129 -4.03 -12.28 -7.01
C ALA A 129 -4.48 -11.45 -5.79
N LEU A 130 -4.37 -10.13 -5.83
CA LEU A 130 -4.90 -9.25 -4.77
C LEU A 130 -6.43 -9.35 -4.66
N ARG A 131 -7.13 -9.45 -5.78
CA ARG A 131 -8.58 -9.63 -5.84
C ARG A 131 -9.02 -10.96 -5.22
N SER A 132 -8.32 -12.05 -5.56
CA SER A 132 -8.54 -13.37 -4.95
C SER A 132 -8.19 -13.38 -3.46
N TYR A 133 -7.14 -12.66 -3.06
CA TYR A 133 -6.75 -12.53 -1.66
C TYR A 133 -7.89 -11.99 -0.79
N ILE A 134 -8.65 -10.99 -1.26
CA ILE A 134 -9.79 -10.45 -0.51
C ILE A 134 -10.90 -11.50 -0.31
N ALA A 135 -11.25 -12.27 -1.34
CA ALA A 135 -12.26 -13.33 -1.21
C ALA A 135 -11.85 -14.38 -0.16
N ASP A 136 -10.58 -14.82 -0.20
CA ASP A 136 -10.06 -15.80 0.75
C ASP A 136 -9.93 -15.21 2.17
N GLU A 137 -9.59 -13.93 2.29
CA GLU A 137 -9.55 -13.23 3.57
C GLU A 137 -10.94 -13.11 4.20
N TYR A 138 -12.00 -12.83 3.42
CA TYR A 138 -13.39 -12.87 3.90
C TYR A 138 -13.78 -14.27 4.38
N ARG A 139 -13.44 -15.30 3.61
CA ARG A 139 -13.72 -16.69 3.98
C ARG A 139 -13.02 -17.09 5.27
N ASP A 140 -11.72 -16.81 5.39
CA ASP A 140 -10.90 -17.23 6.54
C ASP A 140 -11.19 -16.42 7.81
N LYS A 141 -11.37 -15.09 7.69
CA LYS A 141 -11.49 -14.20 8.87
C LYS A 141 -12.92 -13.96 9.31
N ARG A 142 -13.89 -14.06 8.39
CA ARG A 142 -15.30 -13.76 8.67
C ARG A 142 -16.25 -14.93 8.42
N ASN A 143 -15.74 -16.06 7.91
CA ASN A 143 -16.59 -17.19 7.49
C ASN A 143 -17.71 -16.73 6.52
N ALA A 144 -17.34 -15.84 5.60
CA ALA A 144 -18.26 -15.23 4.64
C ALA A 144 -17.71 -15.38 3.22
N GLU A 145 -18.59 -15.67 2.26
CA GLU A 145 -18.24 -15.69 0.84
C GLU A 145 -18.55 -14.31 0.24
N VAL A 146 -17.58 -13.73 -0.45
CA VAL A 146 -17.74 -12.50 -1.23
C VAL A 146 -17.24 -12.79 -2.64
N ASP A 147 -18.08 -12.52 -3.63
CA ASP A 147 -17.68 -12.61 -5.03
C ASP A 147 -16.86 -11.37 -5.42
N THR A 148 -15.55 -11.54 -5.48
CA THR A 148 -14.63 -10.50 -5.94
C THR A 148 -14.30 -10.63 -7.43
N SER A 149 -14.84 -11.63 -8.15
CA SER A 149 -14.47 -11.90 -9.55
C SER A 149 -14.84 -10.76 -10.50
N GLU A 150 -15.90 -10.03 -10.18
CA GLU A 150 -16.40 -8.86 -10.93
C GLU A 150 -15.84 -7.52 -10.44
N TRP A 151 -15.01 -7.51 -9.38
CA TRP A 151 -14.37 -6.27 -8.94
C TRP A 151 -13.46 -5.74 -10.05
N PRO A 152 -13.68 -4.50 -10.53
CA PRO A 152 -12.93 -3.97 -11.66
C PRO A 152 -11.46 -3.76 -11.28
N ILE A 153 -10.60 -3.98 -12.27
CA ILE A 153 -9.17 -3.66 -12.19
C ILE A 153 -8.94 -2.41 -13.02
N ARG A 154 -8.47 -1.34 -12.39
CA ARG A 154 -8.27 -0.03 -13.03
C ARG A 154 -6.79 0.35 -13.10
N TYR A 155 -6.47 1.04 -14.18
CA TYR A 155 -5.16 1.62 -14.46
C TYR A 155 -5.37 3.11 -14.79
N PRO A 156 -5.36 4.00 -13.79
CA PRO A 156 -5.52 5.43 -14.00
C PRO A 156 -4.46 5.95 -14.97
N ARG A 157 -4.86 6.83 -15.88
CA ARG A 157 -3.96 7.44 -16.88
C ARG A 157 -3.56 8.86 -16.53
N ASP A 158 -4.35 9.49 -15.67
CA ASP A 158 -4.26 10.84 -15.16
C ASP A 158 -3.53 10.87 -13.81
N VAL A 159 -2.37 10.19 -13.75
CA VAL A 159 -1.51 10.17 -12.56
C VAL A 159 -0.14 10.77 -12.88
N PRO A 160 0.55 11.37 -11.89
CA PRO A 160 1.90 11.87 -12.06
C PRO A 160 2.85 10.80 -12.61
N LEU A 161 3.54 11.12 -13.70
CA LEU A 161 4.51 10.22 -14.33
C LEU A 161 5.94 10.64 -14.01
N GLN A 162 6.81 9.66 -13.82
CA GLN A 162 8.24 9.90 -13.64
C GLN A 162 8.90 10.19 -15.00
N GLN A 163 9.97 10.99 -14.97
CA GLN A 163 10.74 11.37 -16.16
C GLN A 163 12.21 10.91 -16.05
N ASN A 164 12.51 10.05 -15.08
CA ASN A 164 13.83 9.44 -14.90
C ASN A 164 13.71 7.96 -14.49
N GLY A 165 14.84 7.27 -14.33
CA GLY A 165 14.89 5.84 -13.97
C GLY A 165 15.09 5.54 -12.49
N CYS A 166 14.88 6.49 -11.57
CA CYS A 166 15.26 6.32 -10.16
C CYS A 166 14.24 6.77 -9.11
N ASP A 167 13.23 7.54 -9.51
CA ASP A 167 12.24 8.10 -8.58
C ASP A 167 11.01 7.21 -8.38
N CYS A 168 10.90 6.06 -9.03
CA CYS A 168 9.73 5.17 -8.90
C CYS A 168 9.35 4.86 -7.45
N GLY A 169 10.33 4.67 -6.56
CA GLY A 169 10.08 4.48 -5.13
C GLY A 169 9.46 5.69 -4.46
N VAL A 170 9.91 6.90 -4.80
CA VAL A 170 9.37 8.16 -4.28
C VAL A 170 7.93 8.36 -4.78
N PHE A 171 7.69 8.15 -6.08
CA PHE A 171 6.34 8.18 -6.66
C PHE A 171 5.41 7.16 -5.99
N ALA A 172 5.84 5.91 -5.80
CA ALA A 172 5.05 4.89 -5.12
C ALA A 172 4.67 5.28 -3.69
N LEU A 173 5.59 5.89 -2.93
CA LEU A 173 5.29 6.42 -1.59
C LEU A 173 4.33 7.62 -1.65
N GLN A 174 4.47 8.51 -2.62
CA GLN A 174 3.53 9.63 -2.79
C GLN A 174 2.14 9.15 -3.21
N PHE A 175 2.03 8.11 -4.05
CA PHE A 175 0.73 7.50 -4.34
C PHE A 175 0.08 6.96 -3.06
N ALA A 176 0.82 6.18 -2.25
CA ALA A 176 0.30 5.67 -0.97
C ALA A 176 -0.12 6.80 -0.01
N GLU A 177 0.68 7.87 0.06
CA GLU A 177 0.42 9.06 0.87
C GLU A 177 -0.92 9.72 0.50
N HIS A 178 -1.13 10.04 -0.78
CA HIS A 178 -2.34 10.73 -1.25
C HIS A 178 -3.57 9.82 -1.16
N LEU A 179 -3.44 8.55 -1.56
CA LEU A 179 -4.50 7.55 -1.47
C LEU A 179 -5.03 7.40 -0.04
N SER A 180 -4.13 7.38 0.94
CA SER A 180 -4.51 7.22 2.34
C SER A 180 -5.20 8.43 2.97
N ARG A 181 -5.24 9.56 2.26
CA ARG A 181 -6.00 10.75 2.67
C ARG A 181 -7.20 11.03 1.77
N GLY A 182 -7.37 10.27 0.69
CA GLY A 182 -8.31 10.61 -0.38
C GLY A 182 -7.97 11.94 -1.05
N ALA A 183 -6.70 12.32 -1.06
CA ALA A 183 -6.22 13.54 -1.69
C ALA A 183 -6.03 13.35 -3.21
N PRO A 184 -6.18 14.42 -4.00
CA PRO A 184 -5.84 14.39 -5.42
C PRO A 184 -4.34 14.12 -5.63
N MET A 185 -3.97 13.53 -6.76
CA MET A 185 -2.56 13.32 -7.13
C MET A 185 -1.96 14.58 -7.77
N ASP A 186 -1.83 15.65 -7.00
CA ASP A 186 -1.48 17.00 -7.46
C ASP A 186 0.01 17.33 -7.39
N PHE A 187 0.87 16.32 -7.60
CA PHE A 187 2.32 16.47 -7.59
C PHE A 187 2.95 16.11 -8.94
N SER A 188 4.24 16.39 -9.09
CA SER A 188 4.97 16.18 -10.33
C SER A 188 6.39 15.69 -10.10
N GLN A 189 7.10 15.39 -11.20
CA GLN A 189 8.53 15.07 -11.17
C GLN A 189 9.38 16.18 -10.53
N LEU A 190 8.95 17.45 -10.60
CA LEU A 190 9.70 18.58 -10.03
C LEU A 190 9.73 18.55 -8.51
N ASP A 191 8.79 17.85 -7.88
CA ASP A 191 8.64 17.78 -6.43
C ASP A 191 9.48 16.65 -5.79
N MET A 192 10.04 15.74 -6.60
CA MET A 192 10.80 14.58 -6.10
C MET A 192 11.98 14.94 -5.19
N PRO A 193 12.78 16.00 -5.43
CA PRO A 193 13.81 16.43 -4.49
C PRO A 193 13.25 16.82 -3.13
N PHE A 194 12.11 17.53 -3.11
CA PHE A 194 11.42 17.91 -1.87
C PHE A 194 10.90 16.67 -1.16
N PHE A 195 10.21 15.76 -1.86
CA PHE A 195 9.67 14.55 -1.24
C PHE A 195 10.77 13.63 -0.70
N ARG A 196 11.92 13.53 -1.36
CA ARG A 196 13.08 12.80 -0.83
C ARG A 196 13.55 13.37 0.50
N ALA A 197 13.66 14.70 0.60
CA ALA A 197 14.01 15.38 1.85
C ALA A 197 12.93 15.21 2.92
N LYS A 198 11.64 15.32 2.54
CA LYS A 198 10.51 15.12 3.45
C LYS A 198 10.47 13.69 4.00
N ILE A 199 10.57 12.68 3.14
CA ILE A 199 10.60 11.25 3.55
C ILE A 199 11.76 11.00 4.51
N ALA A 200 12.95 11.57 4.24
CA ALA A 200 14.08 11.46 5.15
C ALA A 200 13.77 12.09 6.52
N ALA A 201 13.19 13.29 6.55
CA ALA A 201 12.80 13.97 7.78
C ALA A 201 11.70 13.21 8.55
N ASP A 202 10.67 12.72 7.86
CA ASP A 202 9.58 11.93 8.44
C ASP A 202 10.15 10.64 9.09
N ILE A 203 11.08 9.95 8.41
CA ILE A 203 11.77 8.77 8.95
C ILE A 203 12.62 9.10 10.18
N MET A 204 13.37 10.21 10.14
CA MET A 204 14.23 10.61 11.26
C MET A 204 13.42 11.02 12.50
N THR A 205 12.27 11.64 12.30
CA THR A 205 11.39 12.09 13.38
C THR A 205 10.43 10.98 13.84
N GLY A 206 10.33 9.88 13.08
CA GLY A 206 9.42 8.78 13.36
C GLY A 206 7.95 9.16 13.20
N ARG A 207 7.64 10.19 12.42
CA ARG A 207 6.27 10.68 12.21
C ARG A 207 6.15 11.38 10.86
N ILE A 208 5.00 11.21 10.20
CA ILE A 208 4.66 11.99 9.02
C ILE A 208 4.05 13.32 9.48
N ALA A 209 4.70 14.42 9.09
CA ALA A 209 4.15 15.77 9.24
C ALA A 209 2.95 16.00 8.31
#